data_AF-A0A8K9VCI5-F1
#
_entry.id   AF-A0A8K9VCI5-F1
#
_cell.length_a   1.000
_cell.length_b   1.000
_cell.length_c   1.000
_cell.angle_alpha   90.00
_cell.angle_beta   90.00
_cell.angle_gamma   90.00
#
_symmetry.space_group_name_H-M   'P 1'
#
loop_
_entity.id
_entity.type
_entity.pdbx_description
1 polymer ?
#
loop_
_entity_poly.entity_id
_entity_poly.type
_entity_poly.pdbx_seq_one_letter_code
_entity_poly.pdbx_strand_id
1 'polypeptide(L)'
;NGETFNGPLEDMFGYSVQQFENSEGKWVLIGSPLAGQPAKRTGDVYKCRVGQGPNPRCIKLELPENTTIPNLHEVKENMTMGTTLVTNPQGGFLACGPQYGYMCGQQTYISGVCTNVSSTFQVLNSFAPAVQECAKELDIVMVLDGSNSIWPWTSIIDFLVKFLKNIEIGAKLSQVISPFSTLEHIGNTLDEGPLCHCRRTIYDSRQVEHFHQRTM
;
A
#
# COMPACT_ATOMS: atom_id res chain seq x y z
N ASN A 1 6.92 -12.86 41.40
CA ASN A 1 8.02 -13.32 40.53
C ASN A 1 7.66 -13.07 39.09
N GLY A 2 8.16 -11.98 38.50
CA GLY A 2 8.02 -11.69 37.07
C GLY A 2 9.39 -11.57 36.44
N GLU A 3 9.55 -12.03 35.20
CA GLU A 3 10.74 -11.78 34.39
C GLU A 3 10.54 -10.47 33.62
N THR A 4 11.58 -9.65 33.53
CA THR A 4 11.56 -8.36 32.82
C THR A 4 12.52 -8.43 31.64
N PHE A 5 12.04 -8.01 30.47
CA PHE A 5 12.82 -7.89 29.24
C PHE A 5 13.01 -6.41 28.94
N ASN A 6 14.26 -5.98 28.74
CA ASN A 6 14.59 -4.58 28.48
C ASN A 6 15.07 -4.40 27.04
N GLY A 7 14.71 -3.26 26.45
CA GLY A 7 15.16 -2.86 25.12
C GLY A 7 15.01 -1.34 24.92
N PRO A 8 15.42 -0.81 23.75
CA PRO A 8 15.46 0.62 23.50
C PRO A 8 14.06 1.24 23.44
N LEU A 9 13.83 2.30 24.22
CA LEU A 9 12.55 3.01 24.23
C LEU A 9 12.31 3.78 22.92
N GLU A 10 13.37 4.38 22.35
CA GLU A 10 13.29 5.09 21.07
C GLU A 10 12.82 4.18 19.91
N ASP A 11 13.10 2.88 20.01
CA ASP A 11 12.70 1.90 19.00
C ASP A 11 11.27 1.37 19.20
N MET A 12 10.55 1.88 20.22
CA MET A 12 9.28 1.35 20.71
C MET A 12 9.36 -0.14 21.05
N PHE A 13 10.44 -0.57 21.69
CA PHE A 13 10.57 -1.94 22.16
C PHE A 13 9.42 -2.28 23.12
N GLY A 14 8.70 -3.37 22.85
CA GLY A 14 7.52 -3.76 23.64
C GLY A 14 6.19 -3.33 23.02
N TYR A 15 6.19 -2.72 21.83
CA TYR A 15 4.95 -2.29 21.16
C TYR A 15 3.98 -3.45 20.91
N SER A 16 4.51 -4.60 20.51
CA SER A 16 3.76 -5.86 20.41
C SER A 16 4.52 -6.96 21.13
N VAL A 17 3.79 -7.89 21.77
CA VAL A 17 4.39 -8.98 22.55
C VAL A 17 3.62 -10.26 22.28
N GLN A 18 4.34 -11.35 22.01
CA GLN A 18 3.74 -12.64 21.71
C GLN A 18 4.56 -13.78 22.32
N GLN A 19 3.90 -14.72 23.01
CA GLN A 19 4.57 -15.93 23.50
C GLN A 19 4.80 -16.91 22.35
N PHE A 20 5.96 -17.55 22.31
CA PHE A 20 6.35 -18.49 21.26
C PHE A 20 7.15 -19.66 21.85
N GLU A 21 6.95 -20.87 21.34
CA GLU A 21 7.66 -22.06 21.78
C GLU A 21 8.13 -22.87 20.56
N ASN A 22 9.36 -23.35 20.62
CA ASN A 22 9.96 -24.22 19.62
C ASN A 22 10.81 -25.31 20.30
N SER A 23 11.52 -26.12 19.52
CA SER A 23 12.42 -27.16 20.03
C SER A 23 13.58 -26.63 20.89
N GLU A 24 13.93 -25.34 20.81
CA GLU A 24 15.00 -24.71 21.61
C GLU A 24 14.49 -24.19 22.97
N GLY A 25 13.16 -24.08 23.13
CA GLY A 25 12.49 -23.71 24.37
C GLY A 25 11.42 -22.65 24.19
N LYS A 26 11.15 -21.94 25.30
CA LYS A 26 10.11 -20.91 25.41
C LYS A 26 10.71 -19.51 25.22
N TRP A 27 10.02 -18.71 24.42
CA TRP A 27 10.44 -17.39 23.99
C TRP A 27 9.31 -16.38 24.15
N VAL A 28 9.69 -15.13 24.35
CA VAL A 28 8.83 -13.97 24.15
C VAL A 28 9.33 -13.23 22.92
N LEU A 29 8.46 -13.10 21.93
CA LEU A 29 8.69 -12.25 20.75
C LEU A 29 8.24 -10.84 21.11
N ILE A 30 9.09 -9.87 20.81
CA ILE A 30 8.84 -8.47 21.13
C ILE A 30 9.03 -7.64 19.87
N GLY A 31 7.96 -6.99 19.42
CA GLY A 31 8.00 -6.05 18.31
C GLY A 31 8.58 -4.70 18.73
N SER A 32 9.34 -4.12 17.81
CA SER A 32 9.98 -2.81 17.96
C SER A 32 9.87 -2.02 16.66
N PRO A 33 8.70 -1.42 16.36
CA PRO A 33 8.38 -0.85 15.06
C PRO A 33 9.31 0.29 14.61
N LEU A 34 9.99 0.98 15.53
CA LEU A 34 10.91 2.07 15.18
C LEU A 34 12.37 1.63 15.14
N ALA A 35 12.67 0.34 15.31
CA ALA A 35 14.05 -0.15 15.24
C ALA A 35 14.75 0.27 13.93
N GLY A 36 16.01 0.70 14.05
CA GLY A 36 16.80 1.24 12.93
C GLY A 36 16.64 2.75 12.72
N GLN A 37 16.12 3.47 13.72
CA GLN A 37 16.24 4.93 13.80
C GLN A 37 17.70 5.39 13.91
N PRO A 38 18.02 6.63 13.49
CA PRO A 38 17.18 7.53 12.70
C PRO A 38 17.19 7.22 11.19
N ALA A 39 18.05 6.30 10.74
CA ALA A 39 18.39 6.13 9.33
C ALA A 39 17.25 5.54 8.49
N LYS A 40 16.79 4.31 8.79
CA LYS A 40 15.81 3.60 7.94
C LYS A 40 14.49 3.31 8.63
N ARG A 41 14.46 3.19 9.98
CA ARG A 41 13.23 2.90 10.74
C ARG A 41 12.40 1.73 10.20
N THR A 42 13.06 0.65 9.81
CA THR A 42 12.38 -0.51 9.24
C THR A 42 11.48 -1.22 10.25
N GLY A 43 11.78 -1.05 11.54
CA GLY A 43 11.22 -1.87 12.61
C GLY A 43 11.85 -3.25 12.63
N ASP A 44 11.66 -3.99 13.72
CA ASP A 44 12.09 -5.38 13.81
C ASP A 44 11.37 -6.12 14.94
N VAL A 45 11.68 -7.41 15.07
CA VAL A 45 11.23 -8.29 16.14
C VAL A 45 12.44 -8.83 16.87
N TYR A 46 12.35 -8.85 18.20
CA TYR A 46 13.33 -9.46 19.08
C TYR A 46 12.79 -10.76 19.64
N LYS A 47 13.65 -11.78 19.79
CA LYS A 47 13.35 -12.98 20.57
C LYS A 47 14.06 -12.92 21.92
N CYS A 48 13.34 -13.22 23.00
CA CYS A 48 13.90 -13.24 24.34
C CYS A 48 13.60 -14.59 25.01
N ARG A 49 14.64 -15.26 25.52
CA ARG A 49 14.48 -16.58 26.12
C ARG A 49 13.89 -16.45 27.53
N VAL A 50 12.90 -17.28 27.83
CA VAL A 50 12.27 -17.35 29.15
C VAL A 50 13.08 -18.25 30.08
N GLY A 51 13.15 -17.92 31.37
CA GLY A 51 13.77 -18.80 32.37
C GLY A 51 15.30 -18.69 32.48
N GLN A 52 15.90 -17.62 31.92
CA GLN A 52 17.34 -17.36 32.06
C GLN A 52 17.70 -16.47 33.26
N GLY A 53 16.74 -16.18 34.14
CA GLY A 53 16.95 -15.34 35.31
C GLY A 53 16.65 -13.85 35.04
N PRO A 54 17.13 -12.92 35.90
CA PRO A 54 16.80 -11.51 35.78
C PRO A 54 17.48 -10.88 34.55
N ASN A 55 16.71 -10.07 33.79
CA ASN A 55 17.16 -9.33 32.61
C ASN A 55 17.81 -10.20 31.50
N PRO A 56 17.11 -11.24 31.01
CA PRO A 56 17.62 -12.07 29.92
C PRO A 56 17.81 -11.23 28.65
N ARG A 57 18.87 -11.54 27.90
CA ARG A 57 19.21 -10.81 26.67
C ARG A 57 18.22 -11.15 25.55
N CYS A 58 17.65 -10.12 24.95
CA CYS A 58 16.85 -10.22 23.74
C CYS A 58 17.74 -10.11 22.48
N ILE A 59 17.44 -10.91 21.47
CA ILE A 59 18.19 -11.00 20.22
C ILE A 59 17.30 -10.48 19.08
N LYS A 60 17.81 -9.48 18.34
CA LYS A 60 17.15 -8.92 17.16
C LYS A 60 17.15 -9.94 16.02
N LEU A 61 16.04 -10.09 15.30
CA LEU A 61 15.87 -11.11 14.26
C LEU A 61 16.26 -10.64 12.86
N GLU A 62 16.40 -9.34 12.62
CA GLU A 62 16.80 -8.76 11.33
C GLU A 62 15.83 -9.15 10.20
N LEU A 63 14.54 -9.26 10.53
CA LEU A 63 13.49 -9.67 9.59
C LEU A 63 13.39 -8.78 8.34
N PRO A 64 13.53 -7.44 8.42
CA PRO A 64 13.43 -6.57 7.24
C PRO A 64 14.46 -6.85 6.14
N GLU A 65 15.63 -7.39 6.49
CA GLU A 65 16.68 -7.70 5.50
C GLU A 65 16.20 -8.76 4.51
N ASN A 66 15.52 -9.79 5.04
CA ASN A 66 15.00 -10.92 4.27
C ASN A 66 13.52 -10.77 3.88
N THR A 67 12.86 -9.69 4.27
CA THR A 67 11.49 -9.38 3.85
C THR A 67 11.51 -8.71 2.49
N THR A 68 11.17 -9.47 1.44
CA THR A 68 11.19 -8.98 0.05
C THR A 68 9.95 -9.44 -0.71
N ILE A 69 9.40 -8.57 -1.55
CA ILE A 69 8.28 -8.85 -2.45
C ILE A 69 8.78 -8.81 -3.90
N PRO A 70 8.55 -9.87 -4.70
CA PRO A 70 9.03 -9.92 -6.08
C PRO A 70 8.35 -8.88 -6.96
N ASN A 71 9.05 -8.44 -8.02
CA ASN A 71 8.55 -7.55 -9.07
C ASN A 71 8.10 -6.15 -8.60
N LEU A 72 8.62 -5.67 -7.47
CA LEU A 72 8.39 -4.31 -6.98
C LEU A 72 9.71 -3.56 -6.79
N HIS A 73 9.63 -2.23 -6.96
CA HIS A 73 10.70 -1.35 -6.53
C HIS A 73 10.47 -0.97 -5.06
N GLU A 74 11.04 -1.75 -4.16
CA GLU A 74 10.79 -1.65 -2.72
C GLU A 74 11.41 -0.39 -2.10
N VAL A 75 10.70 0.22 -1.14
CA VAL A 75 11.22 1.29 -0.28
C VAL A 75 11.27 0.74 1.14
N LYS A 76 12.44 0.23 1.53
CA LYS A 76 12.68 -0.36 2.86
C LYS A 76 12.99 0.71 3.91
N GLU A 77 12.09 1.68 4.03
CA GLU A 77 12.15 2.74 5.02
C GLU A 77 10.79 2.89 5.69
N ASN A 78 10.78 3.20 6.98
CA ASN A 78 9.57 3.40 7.77
C ASN A 78 8.55 2.24 7.71
N MET A 79 8.97 1.01 7.41
CA MET A 79 8.08 -0.15 7.23
C MET A 79 7.30 -0.53 8.50
N THR A 80 7.81 -0.18 9.69
CA THR A 80 7.24 -0.49 11.01
C THR A 80 7.05 -1.99 11.28
N MET A 81 8.01 -2.82 10.84
CA MET A 81 8.00 -4.25 11.09
C MET A 81 7.93 -4.57 12.59
N GLY A 82 7.14 -5.57 12.96
CA GLY A 82 6.90 -5.92 14.36
C GLY A 82 5.74 -5.15 15.01
N THR A 83 4.95 -4.39 14.23
CA THR A 83 3.71 -3.79 14.73
C THR A 83 2.67 -4.87 15.06
N THR A 84 2.60 -5.92 14.24
CA THR A 84 1.68 -7.05 14.44
C THR A 84 2.48 -8.35 14.46
N LEU A 85 2.22 -9.18 15.46
CA LEU A 85 2.79 -10.51 15.64
C LEU A 85 1.67 -11.53 15.84
N VAL A 86 1.73 -12.64 15.11
CA VAL A 86 0.75 -13.72 15.23
C VAL A 86 1.45 -15.07 15.16
N THR A 87 1.27 -15.93 16.15
CA THR A 87 1.84 -17.28 16.15
C THR A 87 1.05 -18.23 15.26
N ASN A 88 1.74 -19.12 14.56
CA ASN A 88 1.09 -20.21 13.82
C ASN A 88 1.03 -21.47 14.70
N PRO A 89 -0.17 -22.08 14.92
CA PRO A 89 -0.30 -23.35 15.64
C PRO A 89 0.51 -24.51 15.04
N GLN A 90 0.81 -24.46 13.74
CA GLN A 90 1.60 -25.46 13.01
C GLN A 90 3.12 -25.23 13.13
N GLY A 91 3.53 -24.16 13.83
CA GLY A 91 4.92 -23.77 14.02
C GLY A 91 5.28 -22.47 13.28
N GLY A 92 6.19 -21.70 13.88
CA GLY A 92 6.58 -20.39 13.39
C GLY A 92 5.61 -19.26 13.77
N PHE A 93 5.78 -18.11 13.16
CA PHE A 93 4.96 -16.92 13.40
C PHE A 93 4.97 -15.98 12.20
N LEU A 94 3.95 -15.13 12.12
CA LEU A 94 3.84 -14.04 11.18
C LEU A 94 4.23 -12.74 11.86
N ALA A 95 5.09 -11.96 11.22
CA ALA A 95 5.41 -10.59 11.62
C ALA A 95 5.02 -9.63 10.49
N CYS A 96 4.33 -8.54 10.82
CA CYS A 96 3.88 -7.56 9.83
C CYS A 96 4.30 -6.14 10.17
N GLY A 97 4.51 -5.36 9.11
CA GLY A 97 4.71 -3.91 9.13
C GLY A 97 3.69 -3.21 8.22
N PRO A 98 2.80 -2.36 8.76
CA PRO A 98 1.72 -1.72 8.01
C PRO A 98 2.14 -0.51 7.17
N GLN A 99 3.42 -0.14 7.16
CA GLN A 99 3.92 1.04 6.45
C GLN A 99 4.95 0.67 5.38
N TYR A 100 4.83 -0.52 4.81
CA TYR A 100 5.74 -0.97 3.77
C TYR A 100 5.56 -0.15 2.49
N GLY A 101 6.64 0.49 2.06
CA GLY A 101 6.65 1.36 0.89
C GLY A 101 7.13 0.65 -0.37
N TYR A 102 6.56 1.02 -1.51
CA TYR A 102 7.04 0.62 -2.84
C TYR A 102 6.81 1.75 -3.85
N MET A 103 7.58 1.76 -4.94
CA MET A 103 7.45 2.75 -6.00
C MET A 103 6.78 2.17 -7.24
N CYS A 104 5.88 2.95 -7.83
CA CYS A 104 5.37 2.75 -9.17
C CYS A 104 5.64 4.01 -10.00
N GLY A 105 6.60 3.93 -10.93
CA GLY A 105 7.09 5.11 -11.64
C GLY A 105 7.75 6.09 -10.68
N GLN A 106 7.22 7.32 -10.61
CA GLN A 106 7.69 8.37 -9.69
C GLN A 106 6.87 8.47 -8.39
N GLN A 107 5.81 7.67 -8.26
CA GLN A 107 4.90 7.72 -7.11
C GLN A 107 5.28 6.66 -6.08
N THR A 108 5.26 7.04 -4.81
CA THR A 108 5.48 6.13 -3.69
C THR A 108 4.14 5.73 -3.10
N TYR A 109 3.92 4.43 -2.99
CA TYR A 109 2.73 3.82 -2.41
C TYR A 109 3.08 3.16 -1.08
N ILE A 110 2.12 3.14 -0.17
CA ILE A 110 2.22 2.47 1.12
C ILE A 110 1.16 1.38 1.17
N SER A 111 1.60 0.15 1.37
CA SER A 111 0.73 -0.98 1.71
C SER A 111 1.09 -1.46 3.11
N GLY A 112 0.87 -2.74 3.42
CA GLY A 112 1.61 -3.43 4.46
C GLY A 112 2.42 -4.57 3.87
N VAL A 113 3.33 -5.13 4.65
CA VAL A 113 4.00 -6.39 4.36
C VAL A 113 3.92 -7.30 5.57
N CYS A 114 3.75 -8.59 5.32
CA CYS A 114 3.84 -9.64 6.32
C CYS A 114 4.89 -10.65 5.88
N THR A 115 5.68 -11.12 6.84
CA THR A 115 6.69 -12.15 6.63
C THR A 115 6.39 -13.37 7.49
N ASN A 116 6.39 -14.54 6.87
CA ASN A 116 6.24 -15.81 7.55
C ASN A 116 7.62 -16.26 8.05
N VAL A 117 7.74 -16.48 9.34
CA VAL A 117 8.99 -16.84 10.01
C VAL A 117 8.88 -18.25 10.56
N SER A 118 9.88 -19.08 10.24
CA SER A 118 9.96 -20.47 10.67
C SER A 118 10.11 -20.60 12.19
N SER A 119 9.97 -21.82 12.69
CA SER A 119 10.26 -22.13 14.09
C SER A 119 11.73 -21.93 14.49
N THR A 120 12.64 -21.90 13.52
CA THR A 120 14.08 -21.60 13.68
C THR A 120 14.40 -20.11 13.44
N PHE A 121 13.38 -19.25 13.40
CA PHE A 121 13.50 -17.80 13.22
C PHE A 121 14.04 -17.37 11.85
N GLN A 122 13.83 -18.18 10.81
CA GLN A 122 14.21 -17.85 9.43
C GLN A 122 13.00 -17.35 8.65
N VAL A 123 13.18 -16.30 7.85
CA VAL A 123 12.15 -15.84 6.92
C VAL A 123 11.92 -16.90 5.83
N LEU A 124 10.69 -17.40 5.73
CA LEU A 124 10.28 -18.42 4.75
C LEU A 124 9.77 -17.76 3.47
N ASN A 125 8.85 -16.82 3.62
CA ASN A 125 8.31 -16.02 2.52
C ASN A 125 7.76 -14.70 3.05
N SER A 126 7.54 -13.76 2.14
CA SER A 126 6.90 -12.48 2.47
C SER A 126 5.81 -12.20 1.44
N PHE A 127 4.73 -11.57 1.90
CA PHE A 127 3.60 -11.20 1.06
C PHE A 127 3.04 -9.86 1.50
N ALA A 128 2.46 -9.13 0.55
CA ALA A 128 1.91 -7.80 0.77
C ALA A 128 0.48 -7.76 0.23
N PRO A 129 -0.54 -8.04 1.07
CA PRO A 129 -1.91 -8.32 0.60
C PRO A 129 -2.57 -7.19 -0.18
N ALA A 130 -2.22 -5.95 0.15
CA ALA A 130 -2.80 -4.75 -0.45
C ALA A 130 -1.94 -4.18 -1.59
N VAL A 131 -0.85 -4.85 -1.96
CA VAL A 131 -0.06 -4.39 -3.11
C VAL A 131 -0.84 -4.72 -4.37
N GLN A 132 -1.12 -3.66 -5.12
CA GLN A 132 -1.58 -3.77 -6.50
C GLN A 132 -0.33 -3.74 -7.38
N GLU A 133 -0.28 -4.62 -8.39
CA GLU A 133 0.70 -4.47 -9.46
C GLU A 133 0.63 -3.03 -9.98
N CYS A 134 1.79 -2.41 -10.21
CA CYS A 134 1.84 -1.04 -10.69
C CYS A 134 1.03 -0.93 -11.99
N ALA A 135 -0.18 -0.38 -11.87
CA ALA A 135 -1.08 -0.21 -12.99
C ALA A 135 -0.36 0.68 -14.01
N LYS A 136 -0.12 0.13 -15.20
CA LYS A 136 0.45 0.90 -16.31
C LYS A 136 -0.57 1.89 -16.88
N GLU A 137 -1.85 1.68 -16.57
CA GLU A 137 -3.00 2.32 -17.19
C GLU A 137 -3.93 2.85 -16.08
N LEU A 138 -4.38 4.09 -16.22
CA LEU A 138 -5.31 4.74 -15.30
C LEU A 138 -6.59 5.08 -16.07
N ASP A 139 -7.69 4.43 -15.69
CA ASP A 139 -9.02 4.72 -16.22
C ASP A 139 -9.73 5.73 -15.32
N ILE A 140 -10.11 6.87 -15.87
CA ILE A 140 -10.81 7.93 -15.14
C ILE A 140 -12.23 8.03 -15.65
N VAL A 141 -13.20 7.78 -14.78
CA VAL A 141 -14.63 7.98 -15.06
C VAL A 141 -15.11 9.22 -14.33
N MET A 142 -15.57 10.21 -15.08
CA MET A 142 -16.17 11.43 -14.53
C MET A 142 -17.68 11.39 -14.72
N VAL A 143 -18.43 11.41 -13.63
CA VAL A 143 -19.89 11.50 -13.66
C VAL A 143 -20.26 12.93 -13.33
N LEU A 144 -20.82 13.65 -14.30
CA LEU A 144 -21.20 15.05 -14.17
C LEU A 144 -22.71 15.16 -14.06
N ASP A 145 -23.18 15.97 -13.11
CA ASP A 145 -24.57 16.39 -13.07
C ASP A 145 -24.83 17.33 -14.27
N GLY A 146 -25.90 17.05 -15.02
CA GLY A 146 -26.34 17.83 -16.18
C GLY A 146 -27.69 18.52 -15.96
N SER A 147 -28.17 18.58 -14.71
CA SER A 147 -29.45 19.20 -14.37
C SER A 147 -29.40 20.73 -14.49
N ASN A 148 -30.57 21.36 -14.60
CA ASN A 148 -30.69 22.81 -14.68
C ASN A 148 -30.41 23.53 -13.34
N SER A 149 -30.35 22.81 -12.21
CA SER A 149 -30.08 23.40 -10.90
C SER A 149 -28.63 23.83 -10.70
N ILE A 150 -27.73 23.36 -11.56
CA ILE A 150 -26.30 23.68 -11.52
C ILE A 150 -25.87 24.64 -12.64
N TRP A 151 -26.84 25.20 -13.37
CA TRP A 151 -26.58 26.21 -14.38
C TRP A 151 -26.22 27.55 -13.72
N PRO A 152 -25.23 28.30 -14.25
CA PRO A 152 -24.42 28.02 -15.43
C PRO A 152 -23.24 27.06 -15.15
N TRP A 153 -22.98 26.15 -16.09
CA TRP A 153 -21.99 25.07 -15.95
C TRP A 153 -20.51 25.52 -15.99
N THR A 154 -20.23 26.81 -16.02
CA THR A 154 -18.87 27.36 -16.24
C THR A 154 -17.86 26.85 -15.22
N SER A 155 -18.24 26.75 -13.94
CA SER A 155 -17.35 26.23 -12.90
C SER A 155 -16.98 24.76 -13.07
N ILE A 156 -17.89 23.95 -13.62
CA ILE A 156 -17.63 22.54 -13.92
C ILE A 156 -16.66 22.44 -15.10
N ILE A 157 -16.86 23.24 -16.15
CA ILE A 157 -15.95 23.28 -17.30
C ILE A 157 -14.55 23.72 -16.88
N ASP A 158 -14.43 24.78 -16.08
CA ASP A 158 -13.15 25.28 -15.60
C ASP A 158 -12.39 24.24 -14.77
N PHE A 159 -13.12 23.48 -13.93
CA PHE A 159 -12.54 22.36 -13.20
C PHE A 159 -12.01 21.28 -14.14
N LEU A 160 -12.81 20.86 -15.13
CA LEU A 160 -12.41 19.83 -16.10
C LEU A 160 -11.18 20.26 -16.89
N VAL A 161 -11.14 21.51 -17.37
CA VAL A 161 -9.98 22.05 -18.11
C VAL A 161 -8.73 22.09 -17.24
N LYS A 162 -8.84 22.56 -15.98
CA LYS A 162 -7.70 22.58 -15.06
C LYS A 162 -7.23 21.18 -14.69
N PHE A 163 -8.15 20.25 -14.48
CA PHE A 163 -7.83 18.86 -14.16
C PHE A 163 -7.12 18.18 -15.33
N LEU A 164 -7.66 18.25 -16.55
CA LEU A 164 -7.08 17.62 -17.74
C LEU A 164 -5.71 18.20 -18.13
N LYS A 165 -5.46 19.50 -17.90
CA LYS A 165 -4.14 20.11 -18.14
C LYS A 165 -3.06 19.65 -17.17
N ASN A 166 -3.44 19.29 -15.95
CA ASN A 166 -2.52 18.98 -14.87
C ASN A 166 -2.34 17.47 -14.66
N ILE A 167 -3.10 16.64 -15.38
CA ILE A 167 -2.99 15.20 -15.26
C ILE A 167 -2.07 14.64 -16.35
N GLU A 168 -1.00 13.98 -15.92
CA GLU A 168 -0.08 13.27 -16.80
C GLU A 168 -0.62 11.85 -17.06
N ILE A 169 -1.59 11.73 -17.96
CA ILE A 169 -2.06 10.43 -18.45
C ILE A 169 -1.31 10.12 -19.74
N GLY A 170 -0.69 8.95 -19.83
CA GLY A 170 -0.08 8.50 -21.08
C GLY A 170 -1.10 8.61 -22.23
N ALA A 171 -0.75 9.33 -23.29
CA ALA A 171 -1.63 9.81 -24.37
C ALA A 171 -2.42 8.72 -25.16
N LYS A 172 -2.36 7.45 -24.76
CA LYS A 172 -2.99 6.31 -25.43
C LYS A 172 -4.31 5.82 -24.79
N LEU A 173 -4.69 6.28 -23.60
CA LEU A 173 -5.68 5.55 -22.78
C LEU A 173 -6.87 6.38 -22.24
N SER A 174 -6.96 7.68 -22.51
CA SER A 174 -8.05 8.49 -21.99
C SER A 174 -9.32 8.38 -22.86
N GLN A 175 -10.43 7.91 -22.29
CA GLN A 175 -11.76 7.96 -22.89
C GLN A 175 -12.68 8.84 -22.03
N VAL A 176 -13.41 9.77 -22.67
CA VAL A 176 -14.36 10.65 -21.99
C VAL A 176 -15.77 10.19 -22.34
N ILE A 177 -16.58 9.87 -21.33
CA ILE A 177 -17.99 9.50 -21.47
C ILE A 177 -18.83 10.59 -20.79
N SER A 178 -19.80 11.16 -21.50
CA SER A 178 -20.71 12.19 -20.97
C SER A 178 -22.13 11.92 -21.47
N PRO A 179 -23.15 11.93 -20.59
CA PRO A 179 -24.54 11.91 -21.02
C PRO A 179 -24.90 13.23 -21.71
N PHE A 180 -25.73 13.08 -22.73
CA PHE A 180 -26.07 14.01 -23.79
C PHE A 180 -26.68 15.35 -23.31
N SER A 181 -26.01 16.48 -23.63
CA SER A 181 -26.60 17.75 -24.16
C SER A 181 -25.63 18.95 -24.13
N THR A 182 -24.47 18.86 -23.48
CA THR A 182 -23.53 20.00 -23.34
C THR A 182 -22.26 19.92 -24.21
N LEU A 183 -22.17 18.92 -25.11
CA LEU A 183 -20.94 18.57 -25.82
C LEU A 183 -20.63 19.35 -27.10
N GLU A 184 -21.48 20.26 -27.58
CA GLU A 184 -21.06 21.12 -28.71
C GLU A 184 -19.99 22.14 -28.31
N HIS A 185 -19.89 22.53 -27.03
CA HIS A 185 -18.92 23.56 -26.59
C HIS A 185 -17.58 23.00 -26.10
N ILE A 186 -17.54 21.82 -25.47
CA ILE A 186 -16.30 21.30 -24.87
C ILE A 186 -15.39 20.65 -25.93
N GLY A 187 -15.96 19.99 -26.94
CA GLY A 187 -15.21 19.32 -28.00
C GLY A 187 -14.29 20.26 -28.79
N ASN A 188 -14.72 21.50 -29.04
CA ASN A 188 -13.93 22.48 -29.80
C ASN A 188 -12.77 23.08 -29.00
N THR A 189 -12.77 23.00 -27.66
CA THR A 189 -11.71 23.61 -26.83
C THR A 189 -10.51 22.69 -26.61
N LEU A 190 -10.68 21.37 -26.86
CA LEU A 190 -9.65 20.36 -26.64
C LEU A 190 -8.87 19.98 -27.92
N ASP A 191 -9.40 20.32 -29.11
CA ASP A 191 -8.77 20.02 -30.41
C ASP A 191 -7.66 21.02 -30.82
N GLU A 192 -7.44 22.13 -30.10
CA GLU A 192 -6.38 23.11 -30.42
C GLU A 192 -5.08 22.94 -29.60
N GLY A 193 -4.98 21.91 -28.76
CA GLY A 193 -3.78 21.58 -27.99
C GLY A 193 -2.92 20.50 -28.66
N PRO A 194 -1.58 20.64 -28.73
CA PRO A 194 -0.70 19.69 -29.43
C PRO A 194 -0.56 18.30 -28.76
N LEU A 195 -1.33 17.99 -27.72
CA LEU A 195 -1.11 16.83 -26.84
C LEU A 195 -2.29 15.87 -26.64
N CYS A 196 -3.48 16.11 -27.21
CA CYS A 196 -4.63 15.24 -26.99
C CYS A 196 -5.26 14.77 -28.32
N HIS A 197 -4.74 13.69 -28.90
CA HIS A 197 -5.49 12.93 -29.90
C HIS A 197 -6.40 11.92 -29.20
N CYS A 198 -7.43 12.40 -28.49
CA CYS A 198 -8.43 11.53 -27.86
C CYS A 198 -9.29 10.87 -28.95
N ARG A 199 -9.27 9.53 -29.03
CA ARG A 199 -10.16 8.80 -29.94
C ARG A 199 -11.60 8.98 -29.45
N ARG A 200 -12.43 9.68 -30.23
CA ARG A 200 -13.86 9.87 -29.93
C ARG A 200 -14.55 8.50 -29.93
N THR A 201 -15.15 8.10 -28.82
CA THR A 201 -16.18 7.05 -28.83
C THR A 201 -17.35 7.54 -27.99
N ILE A 202 -18.44 7.89 -28.68
CA ILE A 202 -19.65 8.42 -28.08
C ILE A 202 -20.58 7.23 -27.81
N TYR A 203 -20.86 6.96 -26.54
CA TYR A 203 -21.86 5.96 -26.14
C TYR A 203 -23.06 6.65 -25.48
N ASP A 204 -24.27 6.30 -25.94
CA ASP A 204 -25.54 6.73 -25.34
C ASP A 204 -25.69 6.11 -23.93
N SER A 205 -26.34 6.83 -23.01
CA SER A 205 -26.86 6.36 -21.72
C SER A 205 -27.51 4.97 -21.74
N ARG A 206 -28.14 4.56 -22.85
CA ARG A 206 -28.67 3.19 -23.03
C ARG A 206 -27.61 2.10 -23.26
N GLN A 207 -26.36 2.45 -23.53
CA GLN A 207 -25.26 1.49 -23.75
C GLN A 207 -24.36 1.31 -22.51
N VAL A 208 -24.52 2.12 -21.47
CA VAL A 208 -23.78 1.98 -20.20
C VAL A 208 -24.13 0.67 -19.49
N GLU A 209 -25.39 0.21 -19.55
CA GLU A 209 -25.79 -1.11 -19.04
C GLU A 209 -25.11 -2.26 -19.78
N HIS A 210 -24.85 -2.12 -21.10
CA HIS A 210 -24.17 -3.15 -21.89
C HIS A 210 -22.66 -3.22 -21.62
N PHE A 211 -22.03 -2.12 -21.20
CA PHE A 211 -20.60 -2.13 -20.83
C PHE A 211 -20.37 -2.90 -19.53
N HIS A 212 -21.26 -2.75 -18.54
CA HIS A 212 -21.23 -3.50 -17.29
C HIS A 212 -21.38 -5.02 -17.49
N GLN A 213 -22.08 -5.46 -18.55
CA GLN A 213 -22.23 -6.87 -18.90
C GLN A 213 -21.05 -7.48 -19.65
N ARG A 214 -20.11 -6.67 -20.18
CA ARG A 214 -18.91 -7.18 -20.89
C ARG A 214 -17.63 -7.17 -20.06
N THR A 215 -17.68 -6.61 -18.85
CA THR A 215 -16.52 -6.47 -17.95
C THR A 215 -16.60 -7.34 -16.69
N MET A 216 -17.56 -8.28 -16.60
CA MET A 216 -17.52 -9.42 -15.69
C MET A 216 -17.15 -10.70 -16.42
#